data_AF-A0A833DUW6-F1
#
_entry.id   AF-A0A833DUW6-F1
#
_cell.length_a   1.000
_cell.length_b   1.000
_cell.length_c   1.000
_cell.angle_alpha   90.00
_cell.angle_beta   90.00
_cell.angle_gamma   90.00
#
_symmetry.space_group_name_H-M   'P 1'
#
loop_
_entity.id
_entity.type
_entity.pdbx_description
1 polymer ?
#
loop_
_entity_poly.entity_id
_entity_poly.type
_entity_poly.pdbx_seq_one_letter_code
_entity_poly.pdbx_strand_id
1 'polypeptide(L)' 'MKLSLKLYIYLAIGVALFILSAMFFIWSVGYMEHAMIATSLLSALIGFSLLSGALYMFRLSAYIYGIERGEREEH' A
#
# COMPACT_ATOMS: atom_id res chain seq x y z
N MET A 1 -25.01 -5.03 -6.98
CA MET A 1 -23.73 -4.45 -6.50
C MET A 1 -22.58 -5.27 -7.09
N LYS A 2 -22.22 -5.07 -8.36
CA LYS A 2 -21.02 -5.68 -8.95
C LYS A 2 -19.95 -4.58 -8.98
N LEU A 3 -19.33 -4.31 -7.83
CA LEU A 3 -18.02 -3.66 -7.86
C LEU A 3 -17.11 -4.59 -8.67
N SER A 4 -16.38 -4.07 -9.65
CA SER A 4 -15.52 -4.92 -10.48
C SER A 4 -14.52 -5.65 -9.60
N LEU A 5 -14.40 -6.98 -9.79
CA LEU A 5 -13.42 -7.83 -9.10
C LEU A 5 -12.01 -7.21 -9.13
N LYS A 6 -11.68 -6.52 -10.23
CA LYS A 6 -10.43 -5.76 -10.42
C LYS A 6 -10.20 -4.73 -9.30
N LEU A 7 -11.22 -3.97 -8.92
CA LEU A 7 -11.12 -2.96 -7.86
C LEU A 7 -10.76 -3.58 -6.51
N TYR A 8 -11.43 -4.68 -6.16
CA TYR A 8 -11.13 -5.41 -4.93
C TYR A 8 -9.72 -5.98 -4.92
N ILE A 9 -9.22 -6.47 -6.07
CA ILE A 9 -7.85 -6.97 -6.19
C ILE A 9 -6.84 -5.83 -5.96
N TYR A 10 -6.99 -4.68 -6.62
CA TYR A 10 -6.06 -3.55 -6.43
C TYR A 10 -6.08 -3.02 -5.00
N LEU A 11 -7.27 -2.93 -4.40
CA LEU A 11 -7.41 -2.52 -3.01
C LEU A 11 -6.73 -3.51 -2.06
N ALA A 12 -6.95 -4.83 -2.26
CA ALA A 12 -6.33 -5.87 -1.45
C ALA A 12 -4.80 -5.85 -1.56
N ILE A 13 -4.25 -5.66 -2.76
CA ILE A 13 -2.81 -5.50 -2.98
C ILE A 13 -2.28 -4.27 -2.24
N GLY A 14 -2.98 -3.13 -2.35
CA GLY A 14 -2.61 -1.91 -1.64
C GLY A 14 -2.58 -2.11 -0.11
N VAL A 15 -3.60 -2.76 0.45
CA VAL A 15 -3.65 -3.08 1.89
C VAL A 15 -2.52 -4.03 2.29
N ALA A 16 -2.25 -5.07 1.51
CA ALA A 16 -1.16 -6.01 1.79
C ALA A 16 0.21 -5.30 1.80
N LEU A 17 0.47 -4.44 0.81
CA LEU A 17 1.70 -3.65 0.75
C LEU A 17 1.82 -2.68 1.93
N PHE A 18 0.71 -2.07 2.35
CA PHE A 18 0.67 -1.17 3.50
C PHE A 18 1.00 -1.90 4.80
N ILE A 19 0.43 -3.09 5.02
CA ILE A 19 0.72 -3.92 6.20
C ILE A 19 2.20 -4.34 6.21
N LEU A 20 2.72 -4.82 5.07
CA LEU A 20 4.13 -5.19 4.96
C LEU A 20 5.06 -4.00 5.23
N SER A 21 4.72 -2.82 4.70
CA SER A 21 5.45 -1.58 4.97
C SER A 21 5.51 -1.26 6.47
N ALA A 22 4.37 -1.33 7.15
CA ALA A 22 4.29 -1.11 8.59
C ALA A 22 5.16 -2.10 9.38
N MET A 23 5.16 -3.38 9.01
CA MET A 23 6.02 -4.40 9.63
C MET A 23 7.50 -4.06 9.47
N PHE A 24 7.93 -3.63 8.28
CA PHE A 24 9.31 -3.22 8.02
C PHE A 24 9.74 -1.99 8.83
N PHE A 25 8.83 -1.03 9.04
CA PHE A 25 9.11 0.11 9.92
C PHE A 25 9.25 -0.32 11.39
N ILE A 26 8.38 -1.22 11.87
CA ILE A 26 8.49 -1.76 13.24
C ILE A 26 9.84 -2.48 13.41
N TRP A 27 10.24 -3.31 12.45
CA TRP A 27 11.55 -3.96 12.48
C TRP A 27 12.71 -2.97 12.37
N SER A 28 12.57 -1.91 11.56
CA SER A 28 13.58 -0.85 11.47
C SER A 28 13.86 -0.21 12.84
N VAL A 29 12.81 0.05 13.62
CA VAL A 29 12.93 0.57 14.99
C VAL A 29 13.63 -0.45 15.89
N GLY A 30 13.21 -1.72 15.85
CA GLY A 30 13.84 -2.79 16.65
C GLY A 30 15.34 -2.99 16.34
N TYR A 31 15.72 -2.93 15.06
CA TYR A 31 17.14 -3.00 14.67
C TYR A 31 17.94 -1.78 15.18
N MET A 32 17.30 -0.61 15.30
CA MET A 32 17.94 0.58 15.84
C MET A 32 18.22 0.43 17.34
N GLU A 33 17.32 -0.20 18.10
CA GLU A 33 17.52 -0.52 19.53
C GLU A 33 18.72 -1.45 19.75
N HIS A 34 19.00 -2.36 18.81
CA HIS A 34 20.14 -3.27 18.85
C HIS A 34 21.44 -2.71 18.23
N ALA A 35 21.52 -1.40 18.00
CA ALA A 35 22.65 -0.72 17.34
C ALA A 35 22.97 -1.24 15.91
N MET A 36 22.02 -1.91 15.25
CA MET A 36 22.16 -2.38 13.86
C MET A 36 21.69 -1.29 12.87
N ILE A 37 22.45 -0.20 12.78
CA ILE A 37 22.08 1.00 12.01
C ILE A 37 21.87 0.70 10.53
N ALA A 38 22.77 -0.07 9.90
CA ALA A 38 22.65 -0.41 8.48
C ALA A 38 21.39 -1.24 8.18
N THR A 39 21.11 -2.25 9.01
CA THR A 39 19.92 -3.11 8.88
C THR A 39 18.62 -2.33 9.14
N SER A 40 18.65 -1.42 10.11
CA SER A 40 17.55 -0.49 10.39
C SER A 40 17.25 0.40 9.18
N LEU A 41 18.28 1.01 8.58
CA LEU A 41 18.15 1.84 7.38
C LEU A 41 17.61 1.05 6.19
N LEU A 42 18.14 -0.16 5.94
CA LEU A 42 17.65 -1.03 4.88
C LEU A 42 16.18 -1.39 5.07
N SER A 43 15.79 -1.71 6.31
CA SER A 43 14.39 -2.03 6.62
C SER A 43 13.47 -0.84 6.41
N ALA A 44 13.90 0.37 6.80
CA ALA A 44 13.15 1.60 6.55
C ALA A 44 13.02 1.90 5.04
N LEU A 45 14.07 1.71 4.26
CA LEU A 45 14.05 1.90 2.80
C LEU A 45 13.08 0.93 2.12
N ILE A 46 13.10 -0.35 2.53
CA ILE A 46 12.15 -1.35 2.02
C ILE A 46 10.72 -0.96 2.43
N GLY A 47 10.50 -0.61 3.69
CA GLY A 47 9.22 -0.13 4.20
C GLY A 47 8.69 1.05 3.41
N PHE A 48 9.54 2.02 3.08
CA PHE A 48 9.16 3.20 2.30
C PHE A 48 8.81 2.87 0.84
N SER A 49 9.60 2.00 0.19
CA SER A 49 9.29 1.53 -1.17
C SER A 49 7.94 0.80 -1.23
N LEU A 50 7.66 -0.05 -0.24
CA LEU A 50 6.38 -0.75 -0.13
C LEU A 50 5.23 0.23 0.14
N LEU A 51 5.44 1.25 0.98
CA LEU A 51 4.45 2.29 1.25
C LEU A 51 4.10 3.08 -0.02
N SER A 52 5.12 3.47 -0.79
CA SER A 52 4.95 4.14 -2.08
C SER A 52 4.10 3.30 -3.04
N GLY A 53 4.38 1.99 -3.13
CA GLY A 53 3.57 1.05 -3.91
C GLY A 53 2.12 0.93 -3.40
N ALA A 54 1.91 0.87 -2.09
CA ALA A 54 0.58 0.82 -1.49
C ALA A 54 -0.24 2.07 -1.83
N LEU A 55 0.35 3.26 -1.67
CA LEU A 55 -0.29 4.54 -2.00
C LEU A 55 -0.64 4.65 -3.49
N TYR A 56 0.24 4.16 -4.37
CA TYR A 56 -0.05 4.09 -5.79
C TYR A 56 -1.27 3.20 -6.09
N MET A 57 -1.34 2.01 -5.47
CA MET A 57 -2.48 1.09 -5.64
C MET A 57 -3.78 1.66 -5.07
N PHE A 58 -3.73 2.37 -3.94
CA PHE A 58 -4.90 3.06 -3.39
C PHE A 58 -5.38 4.18 -4.31
N ARG A 59 -4.46 4.98 -4.87
CA ARG A 59 -4.80 6.01 -5.84
C ARG A 59 -5.44 5.41 -7.10
N LEU A 60 -4.89 4.32 -7.62
CA LEU A 60 -5.44 3.61 -8.77
C LEU A 60 -6.84 3.06 -8.46
N SER A 61 -7.02 2.48 -7.28
CA SER A 61 -8.32 1.95 -6.83
C SER A 61 -9.36 3.08 -6.73
N ALA A 62 -9.01 4.22 -6.16
CA ALA A 62 -9.89 5.39 -6.07
C ALA A 62 -10.25 5.95 -7.46
N TYR A 63 -9.29 5.95 -8.40
CA TYR A 63 -9.51 6.38 -9.77
C TYR A 63 -10.52 5.47 -10.50
N ILE A 64 -10.33 4.15 -10.43
CA ILE A 64 -11.24 3.18 -11.04
C ILE A 64 -12.64 3.30 -10.41
N TYR A 65 -12.72 3.44 -9.09
CA TYR A 65 -14.00 3.63 -8.41
C TYR A 65 -14.73 4.89 -8.89
N GLY A 66 -14.00 6.00 -9.08
CA GLY A 66 -14.56 7.26 -9.58
C GLY A 66 -15.11 7.13 -11.00
N ILE A 67 -14.39 6.44 -11.90
CA ILE A 67 -14.86 6.15 -13.27
C ILE A 67 -16.11 5.28 -13.24
N GLU A 68 -16.09 4.16 -12.51
CA GLU A 68 -17.25 3.24 -12.44
C GLU A 68 -18.50 3.90 -11.85
N ARG A 69 -18.33 4.93 -11.01
CA ARG A 69 -19.44 5.73 -10.49
C ARG A 69 -19.93 6.78 -11.49
N GLY A 70 -19.02 7.46 -12.18
CA GLY A 70 -19.36 8.43 -13.23
C GLY A 70 -20.13 7.79 -14.39
N GLU A 71 -19.69 6.64 -14.87
CA GLU A 71 -20.40 5.88 -15.91
C GLU A 71 -21.79 5.38 -15.49
N ARG A 72 -22.03 5.25 -14.17
CA ARG A 72 -23.35 4.87 -13.62
C ARG A 72 -24.32 6.05 -13.47
N GLU A 73 -23.82 7.29 -13.45
CA GLU A 73 -24.66 8.48 -13.30
C GLU A 73 -25.07 9.07 -14.65
N GLU A 74 -24.37 8.72 -15.74
CA GLU A 74 -24.68 9.14 -17.12
C GLU A 74 -25.62 8.19 -17.89
N HIS A 75 -26.05 7.07 -17.27
CA HIS A 75 -26.97 6.08 -17.84
C HIS A 75 -28.20 5.85 -16.94
#